data_AF-A0A9E3MV71-F1
#
_entry.id   AF-A0A9E3MV71-F1
#
_cell.length_a   1.000
_cell.length_b   1.000
_cell.length_c   1.000
_cell.angle_alpha   90.00
_cell.angle_beta   90.00
_cell.angle_gamma   90.00
#
_symmetry.space_group_name_H-M   'P 1'
#
loop_
_entity.id
_entity.type
_entity.pdbx_description
1 polymer ?
#
loop_
_entity_poly.entity_id
_entity_poly.type
_entity_poly.pdbx_seq_one_letter_code
_entity_poly.pdbx_strand_id
1 'polypeptide(L)'
;TAHPGGDRWRWESRIFGGAYDDADAHDRPVYGALNFRRQVVGAAPRFGSSHFRLTGEPLARATFCYPDSAAEPVHFGVAAGMSLIALAEADEQDALDDYIEAQVHGGVDLARDVEALVLDASYRNTPVEAAAHLLPVPVEWHPGYRITVAELHRHAHYRGQEYADLGASIAEDGLVDPRIIGDAARTGRYELQHLKMVWHTLARFGAPGATAHAGEAAGGRTPAVSTPSG
;
A
#
# COMPACT_ATOMS: atom_id res chain seq x y z
N THR A 1 -0.04 -20.87 1.05
CA THR A 1 -1.44 -21.30 0.79
C THR A 1 -2.15 -21.67 2.09
N ALA A 2 -3.48 -21.51 2.17
CA ALA A 2 -4.31 -21.59 3.40
C ALA A 2 -5.01 -22.95 3.60
N HIS A 3 -4.40 -24.06 3.17
CA HIS A 3 -4.90 -25.41 3.42
C HIS A 3 -4.00 -26.09 4.46
N PRO A 4 -4.46 -27.17 5.14
CA PRO A 4 -3.62 -27.91 6.09
C PRO A 4 -2.22 -28.20 5.52
N GLY A 5 -1.19 -27.89 6.31
CA GLY A 5 0.21 -28.07 5.93
C GLY A 5 0.80 -27.05 4.94
N GLY A 6 0.01 -26.13 4.38
CA GLY A 6 0.49 -25.04 3.53
C GLY A 6 1.08 -23.87 4.32
N ASP A 7 1.85 -22.99 3.65
CA ASP A 7 2.60 -21.93 4.33
C ASP A 7 1.72 -21.02 5.20
N ARG A 8 0.56 -20.61 4.67
CA ARG A 8 -0.37 -19.73 5.39
C ARG A 8 -0.99 -20.42 6.58
N TRP A 9 -1.33 -21.70 6.44
CA TRP A 9 -1.83 -22.48 7.56
C TRP A 9 -0.78 -22.59 8.68
N ARG A 10 0.49 -22.87 8.34
CA ARG A 10 1.56 -23.04 9.34
C ARG A 10 1.83 -21.78 10.14
N TRP A 11 1.96 -20.63 9.48
CA TRP A 11 2.26 -19.41 10.22
C TRP A 11 1.04 -18.87 10.97
N GLU A 12 -0.18 -19.00 10.43
CA GLU A 12 -1.40 -18.63 11.19
C GLU A 12 -1.59 -19.52 12.43
N SER A 13 -1.39 -20.83 12.30
CA SER A 13 -1.41 -21.77 13.44
C SER A 13 -0.41 -21.34 14.51
N ARG A 14 0.81 -20.98 14.11
CA ARG A 14 1.86 -20.51 15.03
C ARG A 14 1.50 -19.20 15.73
N ILE A 15 1.09 -18.16 14.99
CA ILE A 15 0.89 -16.82 15.58
C ILE A 15 -0.43 -16.69 16.34
N PHE A 16 -1.44 -17.49 15.98
CA PHE A 16 -2.76 -17.48 16.63
C PHE A 16 -3.04 -18.70 17.51
N GLY A 17 -2.01 -19.50 17.81
CA GLY A 17 -2.12 -20.67 18.69
C GLY A 17 -3.16 -21.70 18.22
N GLY A 18 -3.25 -21.91 16.90
CA GLY A 18 -4.16 -22.87 16.28
C GLY A 18 -5.62 -22.40 16.14
N ALA A 19 -5.95 -21.15 16.47
CA ALA A 19 -7.33 -20.64 16.46
C ALA A 19 -8.05 -20.75 15.10
N TYR A 20 -7.30 -20.87 13.99
CA TYR A 20 -7.82 -20.94 12.63
C TYR A 20 -7.52 -22.26 11.91
N ASP A 21 -7.05 -23.29 12.62
CA ASP A 21 -6.56 -24.51 11.98
C ASP A 21 -7.68 -25.28 11.28
N ASP A 22 -8.89 -25.24 11.85
CA ASP A 22 -10.13 -25.83 11.33
C ASP A 22 -11.12 -24.78 10.81
N ALA A 23 -10.73 -23.51 10.72
CA ALA A 23 -11.62 -22.42 10.32
C ALA A 23 -11.82 -22.38 8.79
N ASP A 24 -13.03 -22.02 8.38
CA ASP A 24 -13.33 -21.76 6.98
C ASP A 24 -12.57 -20.53 6.47
N ALA A 25 -12.31 -20.48 5.16
CA ALA A 25 -11.51 -19.41 4.56
C ALA A 25 -12.04 -17.99 4.84
N HIS A 26 -13.36 -17.84 5.02
CA HIS A 26 -14.00 -16.56 5.30
C HIS A 26 -13.90 -16.12 6.77
N ASP A 27 -13.65 -17.06 7.69
CA ASP A 27 -13.47 -16.79 9.13
C ASP A 27 -12.03 -16.44 9.48
N ARG A 28 -11.08 -16.73 8.57
CA ARG A 28 -9.66 -16.44 8.75
C ARG A 28 -9.41 -14.93 8.74
N PRO A 29 -8.32 -14.45 9.37
CA PRO A 29 -8.01 -13.04 9.39
C PRO A 29 -7.80 -12.46 7.99
N VAL A 30 -8.22 -11.22 7.83
CA VAL A 30 -7.90 -10.39 6.67
C VAL A 30 -6.66 -9.57 6.99
N TYR A 31 -5.68 -9.59 6.09
CA TYR A 31 -4.39 -8.94 6.29
C TYR A 31 -4.36 -7.57 5.65
N GLY A 32 -3.79 -6.62 6.37
CA GLY A 32 -3.51 -5.27 5.91
C GLY A 32 -2.29 -4.73 6.65
N ALA A 33 -2.19 -3.42 6.73
CA ALA A 33 -1.13 -2.77 7.47
C ALA A 33 -1.61 -1.46 8.09
N LEU A 34 -1.00 -1.12 9.23
CA LEU A 34 -1.22 0.15 9.91
C LEU A 34 -0.36 1.23 9.23
N ASN A 35 -0.99 2.27 8.70
CA ASN A 35 -0.29 3.39 8.03
C ASN A 35 0.34 4.36 9.04
N PHE A 36 1.23 3.87 9.90
CA PHE A 36 1.84 4.66 10.98
C PHE A 36 2.71 5.81 10.46
N ARG A 37 3.37 5.60 9.30
CA ARG A 37 4.12 6.64 8.57
C ARG A 37 3.22 7.65 7.85
N ARG A 38 1.90 7.42 7.79
CA ARG A 38 0.93 8.26 7.07
C ARG A 38 1.30 8.49 5.61
N GLN A 39 1.78 7.45 4.94
CA GLN A 39 2.13 7.52 3.53
C GLN A 39 0.86 7.80 2.70
N VAL A 40 0.96 8.70 1.73
CA VAL A 40 -0.16 9.06 0.85
C VAL A 40 -0.65 7.89 -0.01
N VAL A 41 0.23 6.92 -0.24
CA VAL A 41 -0.01 5.71 -1.04
C VAL A 41 -0.53 4.52 -0.23
N GLY A 42 -0.70 4.68 1.09
CA GLY A 42 -1.08 3.60 1.99
C GLY A 42 0.13 2.92 2.65
N ALA A 43 -0.15 2.03 3.60
CA ALA A 43 0.85 1.51 4.54
C ALA A 43 1.84 0.51 3.93
N ALA A 44 1.38 -0.36 3.03
CA ALA A 44 2.15 -1.52 2.58
C ALA A 44 2.27 -1.55 1.05
N PRO A 45 3.07 -0.64 0.47
CA PRO A 45 3.23 -0.51 -0.98
C PRO A 45 3.85 -1.75 -1.62
N ARG A 46 4.44 -2.65 -0.83
CA ARG A 46 4.90 -3.96 -1.30
C ARG A 46 3.82 -4.77 -2.03
N PHE A 47 2.55 -4.66 -1.61
CA PHE A 47 1.50 -5.57 -2.06
C PHE A 47 0.62 -5.03 -3.19
N GLY A 48 0.75 -3.74 -3.52
CA GLY A 48 -0.02 -3.11 -4.59
C GLY A 48 -0.12 -1.61 -4.41
N SER A 49 -0.58 -0.93 -5.45
CA SER A 49 -0.73 0.53 -5.43
C SER A 49 -2.05 1.01 -4.84
N SER A 50 -3.09 0.17 -4.83
CA SER A 50 -4.43 0.54 -4.37
C SER A 50 -4.79 -0.20 -3.08
N HIS A 51 -5.58 0.42 -2.21
CA HIS A 51 -5.92 -0.14 -0.91
C HIS A 51 -7.32 0.26 -0.45
N PHE A 52 -7.95 -0.59 0.37
CA PHE A 52 -9.12 -0.19 1.15
C PHE A 52 -8.65 0.48 2.44
N ARG A 53 -9.17 1.68 2.72
CA ARG A 53 -9.02 2.34 4.01
C ARG A 53 -10.18 1.91 4.90
N LEU A 54 -9.86 1.30 6.04
CA LEU A 54 -10.85 0.84 7.00
C LEU A 54 -11.31 1.99 7.90
N THR A 55 -12.54 1.87 8.42
CA THR A 55 -13.02 2.71 9.52
C THR A 55 -12.27 2.40 10.82
N GLY A 56 -12.60 3.09 11.91
CA GLY A 56 -12.04 2.77 13.24
C GLY A 56 -12.60 1.49 13.87
N GLU A 57 -13.75 0.99 13.42
CA GLU A 57 -14.46 -0.14 14.06
C GLU A 57 -13.64 -1.46 14.03
N PRO A 58 -12.98 -1.84 12.92
CA PRO A 58 -12.12 -3.02 12.88
C PRO A 58 -10.98 -3.04 13.91
N LEU A 59 -10.55 -1.90 14.45
CA LEU A 59 -9.48 -1.84 15.45
C LEU A 59 -9.79 -2.64 16.73
N ALA A 60 -11.07 -2.78 17.08
CA ALA A 60 -11.50 -3.53 18.26
C ALA A 60 -11.27 -5.05 18.13
N ARG A 61 -11.08 -5.53 16.90
CA ARG A 61 -10.86 -6.94 16.55
C ARG A 61 -9.63 -7.13 15.67
N ALA A 62 -8.66 -6.22 15.79
CA ALA A 62 -7.40 -6.31 15.06
C ALA A 62 -6.24 -6.62 16.01
N THR A 63 -5.40 -7.57 15.62
CA THR A 63 -4.03 -7.68 16.13
C THR A 63 -3.06 -7.07 15.15
N PHE A 64 -1.85 -6.80 15.64
CA PHE A 64 -0.78 -6.26 14.86
C PHE A 64 0.52 -6.99 15.21
N CYS A 65 1.44 -7.07 14.26
CA CYS A 65 2.78 -7.56 14.51
C CYS A 65 3.85 -6.72 13.80
N TYR A 66 5.06 -6.75 14.35
CA TYR A 66 6.23 -6.13 13.76
C TYR A 66 7.48 -7.00 14.03
N PRO A 67 8.30 -7.34 13.01
CA PRO A 67 8.05 -7.16 11.58
C PRO A 67 6.85 -8.02 11.09
N ASP A 68 6.67 -8.17 9.78
CA ASP A 68 5.54 -8.91 9.23
C ASP A 68 5.53 -10.41 9.62
N SER A 69 4.37 -11.06 9.42
CA SER A 69 4.13 -12.44 9.84
C SER A 69 5.07 -13.49 9.20
N ALA A 70 5.66 -13.18 8.04
CA ALA A 70 6.60 -14.06 7.36
C ALA A 70 8.01 -14.01 7.97
N ALA A 71 8.34 -12.93 8.70
CA ALA A 71 9.62 -12.74 9.38
C ALA A 71 9.68 -13.33 10.80
N GLU A 72 8.69 -14.17 11.17
CA GLU A 72 8.60 -14.80 12.50
C GLU A 72 8.66 -13.79 13.67
N PRO A 73 7.72 -12.82 13.70
CA PRO A 73 7.80 -11.72 14.64
C PRO A 73 7.57 -12.18 16.08
N VAL A 74 8.22 -11.49 17.00
CA VAL A 74 8.05 -11.67 18.45
C VAL A 74 7.32 -10.50 19.11
N HIS A 75 7.11 -9.41 18.37
CA HIS A 75 6.40 -8.23 18.87
C HIS A 75 4.99 -8.20 18.31
N PHE A 76 4.02 -8.15 19.22
CA PHE A 76 2.60 -8.09 18.93
C PHE A 76 1.93 -6.95 19.68
N GLY A 77 0.84 -6.44 19.13
CA GLY A 77 0.07 -5.36 19.72
C GLY A 77 -1.41 -5.46 19.37
N VAL A 78 -2.21 -4.73 20.13
CA VAL A 78 -3.62 -4.45 19.86
C VAL A 78 -3.84 -2.94 19.97
N ALA A 79 -4.95 -2.42 19.45
CA ALA A 79 -5.22 -0.98 19.46
C ALA A 79 -5.14 -0.35 20.88
N ALA A 80 -5.63 -1.05 21.90
CA ALA A 80 -5.61 -0.58 23.30
C ALA A 80 -4.21 -0.55 23.96
N GLY A 81 -3.22 -1.22 23.36
CA GLY A 81 -1.88 -1.40 23.91
C GLY A 81 -0.80 -1.35 22.83
N MET A 82 -0.88 -0.37 21.94
CA MET A 82 -0.03 -0.28 20.76
C MET A 82 1.41 0.16 21.09
N SER A 83 2.32 -0.80 21.21
CA SER A 83 3.76 -0.56 21.41
C SER A 83 4.58 -0.58 20.11
N LEU A 84 4.02 -1.12 19.02
CA LEU A 84 4.75 -1.43 17.80
C LEU A 84 5.16 -0.18 17.01
N ILE A 85 4.42 0.93 17.15
CA ILE A 85 4.75 2.19 16.47
C ILE A 85 6.13 2.67 16.86
N ALA A 86 6.45 2.70 18.16
CA ALA A 86 7.75 3.14 18.64
C ALA A 86 8.88 2.21 18.19
N LEU A 87 8.62 0.90 18.10
CA LEU A 87 9.58 -0.08 17.58
C LEU A 87 9.86 0.15 16.09
N ALA A 88 8.81 0.30 15.28
CA ALA A 88 8.94 0.54 13.85
C ALA A 88 9.56 1.92 13.53
N GLU A 89 9.29 2.93 14.35
CA GLU A 89 9.91 4.25 14.20
C GLU A 89 11.41 4.25 14.49
N ALA A 90 11.88 3.36 15.39
CA ALA A 90 13.29 3.24 15.76
C ALA A 90 14.09 2.30 14.85
N ASP A 91 13.42 1.56 13.96
CA ASP A 91 14.04 0.61 13.04
C ASP A 91 14.25 1.23 11.65
N GLU A 92 15.33 0.83 10.99
CA GLU A 92 15.67 1.25 9.62
C GLU A 92 15.41 0.10 8.65
N GLN A 93 14.24 0.11 8.01
CA GLN A 93 13.84 -0.86 6.99
C GLN A 93 13.88 -0.26 5.59
N ASP A 94 13.92 -1.10 4.57
CA ASP A 94 13.60 -0.65 3.21
C ASP A 94 12.15 -0.15 3.19
N ALA A 95 11.88 0.94 2.46
CA ALA A 95 10.57 1.57 2.46
C ALA A 95 9.43 0.65 1.96
N LEU A 96 9.73 -0.44 1.24
CA LEU A 96 8.71 -1.44 0.90
C LEU A 96 8.27 -2.28 2.10
N ASP A 97 9.17 -2.48 3.06
CA ASP A 97 8.99 -3.37 4.20
C ASP A 97 8.75 -2.57 5.52
N ASP A 98 8.76 -1.23 5.45
CA ASP A 98 8.50 -0.30 6.57
C ASP A 98 6.99 -0.16 6.87
N TYR A 99 6.39 -1.24 7.34
CA TYR A 99 4.99 -1.29 7.78
C TYR A 99 4.80 -2.16 9.02
N ILE A 100 3.74 -1.86 9.77
CA ILE A 100 3.24 -2.74 10.83
C ILE A 100 2.10 -3.55 10.23
N GLU A 101 2.23 -4.88 10.20
CA GLU A 101 1.19 -5.76 9.68
C GLU A 101 -0.03 -5.71 10.62
N ALA A 102 -1.22 -5.66 10.02
CA ALA A 102 -2.49 -5.69 10.72
C ALA A 102 -3.27 -6.95 10.33
N GLN A 103 -3.82 -7.66 11.32
CA GLN A 103 -4.66 -8.83 11.11
C GLN A 103 -6.05 -8.54 11.68
N VAL A 104 -7.04 -8.38 10.80
CA VAL A 104 -8.44 -8.13 11.19
C VAL A 104 -9.18 -9.46 11.30
N HIS A 105 -9.63 -9.78 12.51
CA HIS A 105 -10.34 -11.02 12.81
C HIS A 105 -11.84 -10.92 12.49
N GLY A 106 -12.46 -12.03 12.06
CA GLY A 106 -13.90 -12.10 11.76
C GLY A 106 -14.31 -11.42 10.46
N GLY A 107 -13.37 -11.24 9.52
CA GLY A 107 -13.63 -10.68 8.20
C GLY A 107 -13.76 -9.15 8.15
N VAL A 108 -13.90 -8.65 6.91
CA VAL A 108 -14.10 -7.23 6.58
C VAL A 108 -15.32 -7.13 5.68
N ASP A 109 -16.34 -6.42 6.13
CA ASP A 109 -17.53 -6.08 5.36
C ASP A 109 -17.35 -4.71 4.71
N LEU A 110 -17.57 -4.60 3.39
CA LEU A 110 -17.33 -3.35 2.67
C LEU A 110 -18.25 -2.21 3.11
N ALA A 111 -19.51 -2.48 3.43
CA ALA A 111 -20.47 -1.43 3.77
C ALA A 111 -20.29 -0.90 5.21
N ARG A 112 -19.79 -1.74 6.12
CA ARG A 112 -19.57 -1.39 7.53
C ARG A 112 -18.14 -0.96 7.83
N ASP A 113 -17.17 -1.73 7.34
CA ASP A 113 -15.79 -1.68 7.83
C ASP A 113 -14.88 -0.83 6.94
N VAL A 114 -15.29 -0.49 5.72
CA VAL A 114 -14.48 0.27 4.77
C VAL A 114 -14.98 1.70 4.66
N GLU A 115 -14.06 2.64 4.87
CA GLU A 115 -14.30 4.08 4.69
C GLU A 115 -14.20 4.48 3.21
N ALA A 116 -13.19 3.98 2.50
CA ALA A 116 -12.96 4.27 1.09
C ALA A 116 -12.11 3.19 0.40
N LEU A 117 -12.28 3.06 -0.91
CA LEU A 117 -11.29 2.43 -1.79
C LEU A 117 -10.39 3.54 -2.36
N VAL A 118 -9.10 3.50 -2.03
CA VAL A 118 -8.10 4.45 -2.54
C VAL A 118 -7.36 3.82 -3.72
N LEU A 119 -7.49 4.45 -4.89
CA LEU A 119 -6.87 4.00 -6.14
C LEU A 119 -5.63 4.81 -6.52
N ASP A 120 -4.76 4.16 -7.27
CA ASP A 120 -3.65 4.80 -7.98
C ASP A 120 -4.16 5.60 -9.19
N ALA A 121 -3.65 6.81 -9.38
CA ALA A 121 -4.04 7.68 -10.49
C ALA A 121 -3.88 7.06 -11.90
N SER A 122 -3.02 6.05 -12.08
CA SER A 122 -2.88 5.28 -13.33
C SER A 122 -4.15 4.49 -13.71
N TYR A 123 -5.07 4.27 -12.77
CA TYR A 123 -6.34 3.60 -13.04
C TYR A 123 -7.47 4.54 -13.48
N ARG A 124 -7.22 5.85 -13.59
CA ARG A 124 -8.22 6.79 -14.12
C ARG A 124 -8.56 6.48 -15.58
N ASN A 125 -9.85 6.54 -15.90
CA ASN A 125 -10.47 6.20 -17.17
C ASN A 125 -10.19 4.76 -17.62
N THR A 126 -10.01 3.83 -16.67
CA THR A 126 -9.78 2.41 -16.96
C THR A 126 -10.98 1.55 -16.52
N PRO A 127 -11.07 0.29 -16.99
CA PRO A 127 -12.05 -0.67 -16.47
C PRO A 127 -11.95 -0.90 -14.95
N VAL A 128 -10.79 -0.65 -14.33
CA VAL A 128 -10.60 -0.76 -12.88
C VAL A 128 -11.39 0.31 -12.14
N GLU A 129 -11.35 1.57 -12.61
CA GLU A 129 -12.18 2.65 -12.05
C GLU A 129 -13.67 2.35 -12.20
N ALA A 130 -14.07 1.88 -13.39
CA ALA A 130 -15.46 1.51 -13.63
C ALA A 130 -15.94 0.41 -12.67
N ALA A 131 -15.11 -0.61 -12.41
CA ALA A 131 -15.40 -1.66 -11.43
C ALA A 131 -15.41 -1.14 -9.99
N ALA A 132 -14.49 -0.23 -9.64
CA ALA A 132 -14.43 0.37 -8.30
C ALA A 132 -15.72 1.13 -7.96
N HIS A 133 -16.31 1.84 -8.93
CA HIS A 133 -17.58 2.55 -8.73
C HIS A 133 -18.81 1.64 -8.54
N LEU A 134 -18.68 0.32 -8.75
CA LEU A 134 -19.74 -0.64 -8.43
C LEU A 134 -19.74 -1.06 -6.95
N LEU A 135 -18.68 -0.73 -6.20
CA LEU A 135 -18.58 -1.06 -4.78
C LEU A 135 -19.38 -0.07 -3.93
N PRO A 136 -19.89 -0.49 -2.75
CA PRO A 136 -20.72 0.35 -1.88
C PRO A 136 -19.90 1.34 -1.05
N VAL A 137 -18.74 1.78 -1.54
CA VAL A 137 -17.80 2.65 -0.81
C VAL A 137 -17.32 3.79 -1.70
N PRO A 138 -17.01 4.96 -1.13
CA PRO A 138 -16.37 6.05 -1.86
C PRO A 138 -15.07 5.61 -2.53
N VAL A 139 -14.82 6.12 -3.73
CA VAL A 139 -13.54 5.98 -4.44
C VAL A 139 -12.73 7.26 -4.25
N GLU A 140 -11.54 7.11 -3.68
CA GLU A 140 -10.54 8.17 -3.51
C GLU A 140 -9.29 7.86 -4.32
N TRP A 141 -8.39 8.85 -4.41
CA TRP A 141 -7.19 8.75 -5.25
C TRP A 141 -5.96 9.26 -4.52
N HIS A 142 -4.85 8.52 -4.63
CA HIS A 142 -3.53 9.07 -4.35
C HIS A 142 -2.84 9.52 -5.65
N PRO A 143 -1.74 10.30 -5.59
CA PRO A 143 -1.14 10.92 -6.79
C PRO A 143 -0.59 9.94 -7.85
N GLY A 144 -0.45 8.66 -7.51
CA GLY A 144 0.02 7.60 -8.39
C GLY A 144 1.53 7.34 -8.37
N TYR A 145 1.92 6.09 -8.59
CA TYR A 145 3.31 5.68 -8.79
C TYR A 145 3.75 5.87 -10.24
N ARG A 146 4.95 6.42 -10.46
CA ARG A 146 5.56 6.54 -11.79
C ARG A 146 7.08 6.45 -11.71
N ILE A 147 7.69 5.72 -12.64
CA ILE A 147 9.14 5.69 -12.82
C ILE A 147 9.48 5.75 -14.31
N THR A 148 10.56 6.46 -14.67
CA THR A 148 11.06 6.46 -16.05
C THR A 148 11.92 5.22 -16.31
N VAL A 149 12.07 4.84 -17.58
CA VAL A 149 13.02 3.79 -17.97
C VAL A 149 14.45 4.11 -17.53
N ALA A 150 14.85 5.39 -17.61
CA ALA A 150 16.17 5.82 -17.16
C ALA A 150 16.37 5.61 -15.64
N GLU A 151 15.37 5.94 -14.82
CA GLU A 151 15.41 5.68 -13.38
C GLU A 151 15.36 4.18 -13.06
N LEU A 152 14.56 3.39 -13.80
CA LEU A 152 14.54 1.93 -13.69
C LEU A 152 15.94 1.33 -13.85
N HIS A 153 16.68 1.71 -14.89
CA HIS A 153 18.05 1.24 -15.09
C HIS A 153 19.02 1.80 -14.04
N ARG A 154 18.86 3.05 -13.60
CA ARG A 154 19.67 3.61 -12.50
C ARG A 154 19.52 2.78 -11.22
N HIS A 155 18.32 2.27 -10.97
CA HIS A 155 17.98 1.46 -9.81
C HIS A 155 18.05 -0.06 -10.06
N ALA A 156 18.68 -0.50 -11.15
CA ALA A 156 18.83 -1.92 -11.48
C ALA A 156 19.48 -2.74 -10.35
N HIS A 157 20.37 -2.13 -9.54
CA HIS A 157 21.00 -2.78 -8.40
C HIS A 157 20.02 -3.25 -7.31
N TYR A 158 18.79 -2.73 -7.27
CA TYR A 158 17.83 -3.05 -6.22
C TYR A 158 17.18 -4.44 -6.41
N ARG A 159 16.85 -4.81 -7.66
CA ARG A 159 16.24 -6.11 -7.97
C ARG A 159 16.98 -6.92 -9.02
N GLY A 160 17.74 -6.30 -9.90
CA GLY A 160 18.45 -6.94 -11.02
C GLY A 160 18.29 -6.14 -12.32
N GLN A 161 19.32 -6.20 -13.17
CA GLN A 161 19.32 -5.55 -14.49
C GLN A 161 18.23 -6.14 -15.39
N GLU A 162 18.02 -7.45 -15.31
CA GLU A 162 17.00 -8.17 -16.06
C GLU A 162 15.58 -7.65 -15.81
N TYR A 163 15.29 -7.15 -14.60
CA TYR A 163 13.99 -6.58 -14.26
C TYR A 163 13.88 -5.12 -14.69
N ALA A 164 14.99 -4.37 -14.69
CA ALA A 164 15.02 -3.05 -15.29
C ALA A 164 14.77 -3.13 -16.81
N ASP A 165 15.41 -4.08 -17.49
CA ASP A 165 15.21 -4.36 -18.92
C ASP A 165 13.77 -4.81 -19.22
N LEU A 166 13.20 -5.67 -18.36
CA LEU A 166 11.78 -6.06 -18.46
C LEU A 166 10.87 -4.84 -18.31
N GLY A 167 11.09 -4.00 -17.28
CA GLY A 167 10.35 -2.76 -17.07
C GLY A 167 10.43 -1.84 -18.30
N ALA A 168 11.60 -1.69 -18.89
CA ALA A 168 11.81 -0.94 -20.12
C ALA A 168 11.02 -1.51 -21.30
N SER A 169 10.95 -2.85 -21.43
CA SER A 169 10.26 -3.52 -22.53
C SER A 169 8.73 -3.38 -22.50
N ILE A 170 8.16 -3.12 -21.31
CA ILE A 170 6.70 -2.92 -21.13
C ILE A 170 6.33 -1.44 -21.00
N ALA A 171 7.30 -0.53 -20.95
CA ALA A 171 7.06 0.88 -20.73
C ALA A 171 6.23 1.50 -21.86
N GLU A 172 5.33 2.41 -21.50
CA GLU A 172 4.58 3.25 -22.42
C GLU A 172 5.13 4.67 -22.32
N ASP A 173 5.47 5.30 -23.45
CA ASP A 173 6.07 6.63 -23.52
C ASP A 173 7.29 6.83 -22.60
N GLY A 174 8.08 5.76 -22.40
CA GLY A 174 9.28 5.77 -21.55
C GLY A 174 9.00 5.77 -20.04
N LEU A 175 7.75 5.50 -19.63
CA LEU A 175 7.31 5.44 -18.24
C LEU A 175 6.73 4.06 -17.90
N VAL A 176 6.85 3.69 -16.63
CA VAL A 176 6.16 2.54 -16.02
C VAL A 176 5.33 3.03 -14.84
N ASP A 177 4.08 2.58 -14.79
CA ASP A 177 3.13 2.79 -13.70
C ASP A 177 2.45 1.45 -13.33
N PRO A 178 1.62 1.39 -12.26
CA PRO A 178 0.99 0.15 -11.83
C PRO A 178 0.04 -0.46 -12.86
N ARG A 179 -0.67 0.39 -13.63
CA ARG A 179 -1.56 -0.07 -14.71
C ARG A 179 -0.76 -0.83 -15.77
N ILE A 180 0.37 -0.29 -16.22
CA ILE A 180 1.24 -0.92 -17.24
C ILE A 180 1.71 -2.31 -16.79
N ILE A 181 2.17 -2.44 -15.54
CA ILE A 181 2.58 -3.73 -14.97
C ILE A 181 1.38 -4.69 -14.93
N GLY A 182 0.21 -4.21 -14.52
CA GLY A 182 -1.03 -4.99 -14.49
C GLY A 182 -1.52 -5.42 -15.88
N ASP A 183 -1.36 -4.57 -16.89
CA ASP A 183 -1.66 -4.86 -18.29
C ASP A 183 -0.74 -5.96 -18.81
N ALA A 184 0.56 -5.86 -18.56
CA ALA A 184 1.54 -6.89 -18.90
C ALA A 184 1.18 -8.24 -18.24
N ALA A 185 0.84 -8.24 -16.94
CA ALA A 185 0.42 -9.44 -16.23
C ALA A 185 -0.81 -10.10 -16.86
N ARG A 186 -1.83 -9.30 -17.25
CA ARG A 186 -3.06 -9.79 -17.89
C ARG A 186 -2.82 -10.44 -19.25
N THR A 187 -1.70 -10.16 -19.91
CA THR A 187 -1.36 -10.84 -21.18
C THR A 187 -0.93 -12.30 -20.99
N GLY A 188 -0.50 -12.69 -19.78
CA GLY A 188 0.04 -14.02 -19.52
C GLY A 188 1.38 -14.34 -20.20
N ARG A 189 2.02 -13.35 -20.83
CA ARG A 189 3.29 -13.51 -21.56
C ARG A 189 4.54 -13.41 -20.69
N TYR A 190 4.39 -13.00 -19.42
CA TYR A 190 5.49 -12.70 -18.52
C TYR A 190 5.32 -13.47 -17.21
N GLU A 191 6.43 -13.88 -16.62
CA GLU A 191 6.45 -14.48 -15.30
C GLU A 191 6.00 -13.46 -14.25
N LEU A 192 4.97 -13.79 -13.45
CA LEU A 192 4.42 -12.90 -12.44
C LEU A 192 5.46 -12.48 -11.40
N GLN A 193 6.39 -13.38 -11.08
CA GLN A 193 7.48 -13.09 -10.15
C GLN A 193 8.46 -12.04 -10.72
N HIS A 194 8.67 -12.01 -12.04
CA HIS A 194 9.52 -10.99 -12.67
C HIS A 194 8.81 -9.63 -12.68
N LEU A 195 7.52 -9.60 -13.03
CA LEU A 195 6.71 -8.38 -12.93
C LEU A 195 6.63 -7.84 -11.49
N LYS A 196 6.59 -8.73 -10.50
CA LYS A 196 6.69 -8.35 -9.07
C LYS A 196 8.01 -7.63 -8.77
N MET A 197 9.12 -8.02 -9.37
CA MET A 197 10.40 -7.33 -9.18
C MET A 197 10.38 -5.93 -9.83
N VAL A 198 9.76 -5.77 -11.00
CA VAL A 198 9.51 -4.45 -11.60
C VAL A 198 8.65 -3.59 -10.67
N TRP A 199 7.57 -4.16 -10.12
CA TRP A 199 6.70 -3.50 -9.16
C TRP A 199 7.47 -3.02 -7.93
N HIS A 200 8.32 -3.87 -7.33
CA HIS A 200 9.12 -3.47 -6.17
C HIS A 200 10.01 -2.25 -6.46
N THR A 201 10.67 -2.21 -7.62
CA THR A 201 11.48 -1.04 -8.01
C THR A 201 10.61 0.20 -8.22
N LEU A 202 9.47 0.07 -8.89
CA LEU A 202 8.50 1.17 -9.05
C LEU A 202 7.98 1.68 -7.70
N ALA A 203 7.55 0.79 -6.80
CA ALA A 203 6.99 1.16 -5.52
C ALA A 203 8.04 1.83 -4.61
N ARG A 204 9.31 1.42 -4.72
CA ARG A 204 10.41 1.95 -3.91
C ARG A 204 10.93 3.32 -4.37
N PHE A 205 10.96 3.56 -5.69
CA PHE A 205 11.63 4.74 -6.27
C PHE A 205 10.70 5.64 -7.10
N GLY A 206 9.49 5.18 -7.40
CA GLY A 206 8.48 5.92 -8.16
C GLY A 206 7.27 6.35 -7.33
N ALA A 207 7.35 6.25 -6.00
CA ALA A 207 6.31 6.78 -5.12
C ALA A 207 6.22 8.32 -5.26
N PRO A 208 5.01 8.90 -5.23
CA PRO A 208 4.87 10.35 -5.27
C PRO A 208 5.53 10.95 -4.02
N GLY A 209 6.33 12.01 -4.22
CA GLY A 209 6.93 12.75 -3.12
C GLY A 209 5.85 13.26 -2.16
N ALA A 210 6.17 13.28 -0.86
CA ALA A 210 5.29 13.84 0.15
C ALA A 210 5.24 15.38 0.03
N THR A 211 4.55 15.95 -0.96
CA THR A 211 4.08 17.35 -0.94
C THR A 211 3.07 17.64 -2.07
N ALA A 212 1.84 18.02 -1.69
CA ALA A 212 1.22 19.31 -2.05
C ALA A 212 -0.27 19.38 -1.64
N HIS A 213 -0.55 19.64 -0.36
CA HIS A 213 -1.79 20.29 0.07
C HIS A 213 -1.47 21.47 1.00
N ALA A 214 -1.27 22.64 0.40
CA ALA A 214 -1.74 23.92 0.90
C ALA A 214 -1.73 24.87 -0.30
N GLY A 215 -2.92 25.26 -0.74
CA GLY A 215 -3.11 26.10 -1.91
C GLY A 215 -2.36 27.42 -1.81
N GLU A 216 -1.95 27.91 -2.98
CA GLU A 216 -1.77 29.33 -3.23
C GLU A 216 -3.03 30.07 -2.76
N ALA A 217 -2.96 30.65 -1.57
CA ALA A 217 -3.84 31.75 -1.21
C ALA A 217 -3.43 32.93 -2.09
N ALA A 218 -4.24 33.14 -3.13
CA ALA A 218 -4.17 34.25 -4.05
C ALA A 218 -4.03 35.59 -3.33
N GLY A 219 -3.27 36.49 -3.97
CA GLY A 219 -2.86 37.78 -3.45
C GLY A 219 -4.00 38.67 -2.93
N GLY A 220 -3.80 39.18 -1.73
CA GLY A 220 -4.47 40.38 -1.22
C GLY A 220 -3.44 41.48 -1.04
N ARG A 221 -3.36 42.42 -1.99
CA ARG A 221 -2.63 43.68 -1.83
C ARG A 221 -3.31 44.49 -0.72
N THR A 222 -2.59 44.78 0.36
CA THR A 222 -2.98 45.78 1.35
C THR A 222 -2.79 47.18 0.75
N PRO A 223 -3.77 48.09 0.80
CA PRO A 223 -3.54 49.49 0.46
C PRO A 223 -2.81 50.19 1.62
N ALA A 224 -1.79 50.97 1.28
CA ALA A 224 -1.11 51.86 2.22
C ALA A 224 -2.09 52.96 2.70
N VAL A 225 -2.26 53.07 4.01
CA VAL A 225 -2.96 54.19 4.65
C VAL A 225 -1.96 55.32 4.85
N SER A 226 -2.22 56.45 4.20
CA SER A 226 -1.57 57.73 4.42
C SER A 226 -2.06 58.33 5.74
N THR A 227 -1.15 58.72 6.62
CA THR A 227 -1.45 59.54 7.81
C THR A 227 -1.63 61.01 7.41
N PRO A 228 -2.63 61.74 7.96
CA PRO A 228 -2.68 63.18 7.84
C PRO A 228 -1.78 63.85 8.88
N SER A 229 -1.25 65.00 8.49
CA SER A 229 -0.36 65.88 9.24
C SER A 229 -0.98 66.40 10.54
N GLY A 230 -0.13 66.49 11.56
CA GLY A 230 -0.30 67.28 12.78
C GLY A 230 1.08 67.67 13.29
#